data_AF-A0A6M1E9T0-F1
#
_entry.id   AF-A0A6M1E9T0-F1
#
_cell.length_a   1.000
_cell.length_b   1.000
_cell.length_c   1.000
_cell.angle_alpha   90.00
_cell.angle_beta   90.00
_cell.angle_gamma   90.00
#
_symmetry.space_group_name_H-M   'P 1'
#
loop_
_entity.id
_entity.type
_entity.pdbx_description
1 polymer ?
#
loop_
_entity_poly.entity_id
_entity_poly.type
_entity_poly.pdbx_seq_one_letter_code
_entity_poly.pdbx_strand_id
1 'polypeptide(L)'
;MIKAKYFCILFSSSAMLSCASWQDTKTSAQFATSPCNRQNAYTYSASEIPEPLHRLKIDNLITKKISKSSLNIANAINILEPLTQYAHLKANSALHENLNERVRALELKQEIAQRINNASLVISAVSSELDCEEERTSQVANFLKSKESDLESRLTMGAIVIGASGAIATGGTIKNEAVSNTIGITTGIAEATLGILMLFNNRKTNFYHERNALKDIWEGPAVSQNFPPFVWYYLNTGDGGDSTRTTVREQIIAKWKDFGQLGEEEVDSELVNLYFGKGGKYATEQLNNRADMYDQVESQINLMKQGLMALSMEIDKI
;
A
#
# COMPACT_ATOMS: atom_id res chain seq x y z
N MET A 1 69.56 38.46 -4.41
CA MET A 1 68.25 39.07 -4.11
C MET A 1 67.43 38.94 -5.39
N ILE A 2 66.33 38.21 -5.52
CA ILE A 2 65.19 37.89 -4.64
C ILE A 2 64.79 36.41 -4.87
N LYS A 3 64.42 35.71 -3.80
CA LYS A 3 64.22 34.25 -3.74
C LYS A 3 62.93 33.80 -4.46
N ALA A 4 63.06 32.81 -5.34
CA ALA A 4 61.96 31.96 -5.76
C ALA A 4 61.48 31.10 -4.57
N LYS A 5 60.21 31.22 -4.21
CA LYS A 5 59.53 30.29 -3.30
C LYS A 5 58.37 29.66 -4.07
N TYR A 6 58.63 28.49 -4.64
CA TYR A 6 57.59 27.53 -4.98
C TYR A 6 57.41 26.56 -3.82
N PHE A 7 56.19 26.02 -3.72
CA PHE A 7 55.86 24.72 -3.15
C PHE A 7 55.61 24.64 -1.63
N CYS A 8 54.33 24.53 -1.27
CA CYS A 8 53.75 23.49 -0.39
C CYS A 8 52.33 23.92 0.05
N ILE A 9 51.33 23.73 -0.81
CA ILE A 9 49.95 23.56 -0.32
C ILE A 9 49.80 22.05 -0.13
N LEU A 10 50.03 21.61 1.10
CA LEU A 10 49.82 20.23 1.54
C LEU A 10 48.31 19.95 1.49
N PHE A 11 47.90 19.27 0.43
CA PHE A 11 46.61 18.59 0.31
C PHE A 11 46.61 17.43 1.31
N SER A 12 46.16 17.66 2.53
CA SER A 12 45.95 16.61 3.54
C SER A 12 44.49 16.17 3.52
N SER A 13 44.10 15.47 2.47
CA SER A 13 42.77 14.86 2.32
C SER A 13 42.91 13.40 1.93
N SER A 14 43.31 12.58 2.91
CA SER A 14 43.31 11.13 2.76
C SER A 14 43.18 10.47 4.13
N ALA A 15 41.95 10.11 4.49
CA ALA A 15 41.56 8.89 5.24
C ALA A 15 40.18 9.06 5.92
N MET A 16 39.07 9.02 5.17
CA MET A 16 37.72 8.79 5.72
C MET A 16 36.83 8.07 4.69
N LEU A 17 37.26 6.91 4.17
CA LEU A 17 36.44 6.09 3.28
C LEU A 17 36.66 4.59 3.56
N SER A 18 36.26 4.07 4.73
CA SER A 18 36.16 2.60 4.85
C SER A 18 35.34 2.01 6.01
N CYS A 19 34.32 2.69 6.55
CA CYS A 19 33.43 2.06 7.55
C CYS A 19 31.94 1.98 7.14
N ALA A 20 31.54 2.50 5.98
CA ALA A 20 30.13 2.53 5.60
C ALA A 20 29.57 1.22 5.03
N SER A 21 30.41 0.31 4.51
CA SER A 21 29.90 -0.86 3.77
C SER A 21 29.35 -1.99 4.64
N TRP A 22 29.71 -2.08 5.92
CA TRP A 22 29.32 -3.19 6.80
C TRP A 22 27.91 -3.05 7.42
N GLN A 23 27.36 -1.84 7.50
CA GLN A 23 25.99 -1.62 8.02
C GLN A 23 24.92 -1.89 6.95
N ASP A 24 25.20 -1.55 5.69
CA ASP A 24 24.23 -1.68 4.58
C ASP A 24 23.84 -3.14 4.28
N THR A 25 24.73 -4.11 4.53
CA THR A 25 24.48 -5.54 4.30
C THR A 25 23.55 -6.20 5.33
N LYS A 26 23.53 -5.71 6.59
CA LYS A 26 22.64 -6.28 7.62
C LYS A 26 21.20 -5.79 7.46
N THR A 27 21.04 -4.51 7.13
CA THR A 27 19.73 -3.88 6.92
C THR A 27 19.01 -4.45 5.69
N SER A 28 19.73 -4.68 4.59
CA SER A 28 19.16 -5.32 3.39
C SER A 28 18.70 -6.77 3.61
N ALA A 29 19.41 -7.55 4.44
CA ALA A 29 19.01 -8.91 4.78
C ALA A 29 17.73 -8.97 5.64
N GLN A 30 17.51 -7.98 6.52
CA GLN A 30 16.33 -7.90 7.36
C GLN A 30 15.05 -7.58 6.55
N PHE A 31 15.18 -6.79 5.49
CA PHE A 31 14.07 -6.47 4.59
C PHE A 31 13.74 -7.56 3.56
N ALA A 32 14.66 -8.53 3.38
CA ALA A 32 14.51 -9.62 2.40
C ALA A 32 13.51 -10.70 2.84
N THR A 33 13.20 -10.83 4.13
CA THR A 33 12.23 -11.81 4.65
C THR A 33 10.94 -11.09 5.08
N SER A 34 9.80 -11.34 4.43
CA SER A 34 8.52 -10.79 4.89
C SER A 34 8.02 -11.55 6.14
N PRO A 35 7.87 -10.88 7.30
CA PRO A 35 7.28 -11.47 8.48
C PRO A 35 5.74 -11.38 8.50
N CYS A 36 5.13 -10.72 7.51
CA CYS A 36 3.70 -10.37 7.51
C CYS A 36 2.78 -11.59 7.28
N ASN A 37 3.31 -12.66 6.70
CA ASN A 37 2.51 -13.74 6.11
C ASN A 37 2.39 -15.02 6.97
N ARG A 38 2.44 -14.89 8.31
CA ARG A 38 2.66 -16.06 9.19
C ARG A 38 1.50 -17.04 9.34
N GLN A 39 0.26 -16.72 8.92
CA GLN A 39 -0.90 -17.54 9.31
C GLN A 39 -1.99 -17.83 8.25
N ASN A 40 -2.11 -17.09 7.13
CA ASN A 40 -3.36 -17.11 6.33
C ASN A 40 -3.21 -17.53 4.86
N ALA A 41 -2.71 -18.72 4.54
CA ALA A 41 -2.90 -19.24 3.18
C ALA A 41 -4.36 -19.70 3.02
N TYR A 42 -5.19 -18.93 2.30
CA TYR A 42 -6.58 -19.31 2.07
C TYR A 42 -6.66 -20.37 0.97
N THR A 43 -7.28 -21.50 1.31
CA THR A 43 -7.56 -22.58 0.35
C THR A 43 -9.06 -22.82 0.36
N TYR A 44 -9.73 -22.47 -0.74
CA TYR A 44 -11.16 -22.66 -0.93
C TYR A 44 -11.49 -22.79 -2.42
N SER A 45 -12.66 -23.33 -2.69
CA SER A 45 -13.24 -23.52 -4.02
C SER A 45 -14.15 -22.36 -4.41
N ALA A 46 -14.39 -22.16 -5.70
CA ALA A 46 -15.29 -21.11 -6.19
C ALA A 46 -16.73 -21.27 -5.65
N SER A 47 -17.16 -22.49 -5.31
CA SER A 47 -18.46 -22.76 -4.68
C SER A 47 -18.60 -22.26 -3.25
N GLU A 48 -17.49 -21.92 -2.57
CA GLU A 48 -17.51 -21.35 -1.22
C GLU A 48 -17.61 -19.81 -1.24
N ILE A 49 -17.54 -19.19 -2.43
CA ILE A 49 -17.82 -17.77 -2.60
C ILE A 49 -19.34 -17.59 -2.63
N PRO A 50 -19.92 -16.68 -1.82
CA PRO A 50 -21.34 -16.38 -1.86
C PRO A 50 -21.83 -16.02 -3.27
N GLU A 51 -23.03 -16.49 -3.63
CA GLU A 51 -23.64 -16.07 -4.89
C GLU A 51 -24.06 -14.59 -4.82
N PRO A 52 -23.95 -13.82 -5.91
CA PRO A 52 -24.38 -12.43 -5.93
C PRO A 52 -25.84 -12.23 -5.52
N LEU A 53 -26.07 -11.21 -4.69
CA LEU A 53 -27.37 -10.93 -4.08
C LEU A 53 -28.54 -10.88 -5.07
N HIS A 54 -28.33 -10.33 -6.27
CA HIS A 54 -29.36 -10.20 -7.31
C HIS A 54 -29.83 -11.54 -7.90
N ARG A 55 -29.10 -12.64 -7.68
CA ARG A 55 -29.48 -13.99 -8.10
C ARG A 55 -30.29 -14.73 -7.03
N LEU A 56 -30.28 -14.22 -5.81
CA LEU A 56 -30.96 -14.83 -4.67
C LEU A 56 -32.38 -14.33 -4.54
N LYS A 57 -33.30 -15.23 -4.20
CA LYS A 57 -34.67 -14.86 -3.80
C LYS A 57 -34.67 -14.55 -2.31
N ILE A 58 -34.65 -13.26 -1.98
CA ILE A 58 -34.62 -12.77 -0.60
C ILE A 58 -36.04 -12.54 -0.09
N ASP A 59 -36.27 -12.86 1.19
CA ASP A 59 -37.56 -12.66 1.83
C ASP A 59 -37.96 -11.17 1.87
N ASN A 60 -39.22 -10.89 1.51
CA ASN A 60 -39.74 -9.53 1.40
C ASN A 60 -39.73 -8.76 2.74
N LEU A 61 -39.80 -9.48 3.87
CA LEU A 61 -39.77 -8.88 5.21
C LEU A 61 -38.42 -8.20 5.46
N ILE A 62 -37.32 -8.88 5.17
CA ILE A 62 -35.97 -8.33 5.40
C ILE A 62 -35.60 -7.30 4.34
N THR A 63 -36.06 -7.42 3.09
CA THR A 63 -35.83 -6.38 2.06
C THR A 63 -36.53 -5.06 2.35
N LYS A 64 -37.56 -5.05 3.21
CA LYS A 64 -38.24 -3.83 3.66
C LYS A 64 -37.59 -3.19 4.89
N LYS A 65 -36.92 -3.98 5.73
CA LYS A 65 -36.34 -3.52 7.00
C LYS A 65 -34.83 -3.24 6.92
N ILE A 66 -34.12 -3.95 6.04
CA ILE A 66 -32.66 -3.92 5.90
C ILE A 66 -32.32 -3.32 4.52
N SER A 67 -31.33 -2.44 4.49
CA SER A 67 -30.87 -1.78 3.27
C SER A 67 -30.19 -2.78 2.33
N LYS A 68 -30.18 -2.48 1.02
CA LYS A 68 -29.53 -3.35 0.02
C LYS A 68 -28.04 -3.58 0.31
N SER A 69 -27.34 -2.54 0.79
CA SER A 69 -25.93 -2.65 1.17
C SER A 69 -25.74 -3.59 2.36
N SER A 70 -26.53 -3.41 3.43
CA SER A 70 -26.52 -4.30 4.59
C SER A 70 -26.91 -5.74 4.23
N LEU A 71 -27.88 -5.95 3.32
CA LEU A 71 -28.21 -7.28 2.79
C LEU A 71 -27.05 -7.92 2.01
N ASN A 72 -26.30 -7.13 1.24
CA ASN A 72 -25.12 -7.64 0.54
C ASN A 72 -24.02 -8.07 1.52
N ILE A 73 -23.80 -7.30 2.60
CA ILE A 73 -22.89 -7.70 3.68
C ILE A 73 -23.40 -8.95 4.39
N ALA A 74 -24.71 -9.03 4.68
CA ALA A 74 -25.34 -10.19 5.30
C ALA A 74 -25.19 -11.46 4.44
N ASN A 75 -25.27 -11.32 3.12
CA ASN A 75 -24.98 -12.39 2.17
C ASN A 75 -23.52 -12.80 2.20
N ALA A 76 -22.60 -11.83 2.17
CA ALA A 76 -21.16 -12.09 2.20
C ALA A 76 -20.77 -12.95 3.40
N ILE A 77 -21.31 -12.66 4.59
CA ILE A 77 -21.00 -13.38 5.83
C ILE A 77 -21.95 -14.57 6.11
N ASN A 78 -22.78 -14.94 5.13
CA ASN A 78 -23.72 -16.05 5.19
C ASN A 78 -24.66 -16.01 6.41
N ILE A 79 -25.39 -14.90 6.58
CA ILE A 79 -26.39 -14.73 7.66
C ILE A 79 -27.81 -14.46 7.15
N LEU A 80 -28.08 -14.50 5.84
CA LEU A 80 -29.41 -14.18 5.30
C LEU A 80 -30.52 -15.08 5.88
N GLU A 81 -30.26 -16.37 6.02
CA GLU A 81 -31.23 -17.33 6.58
C GLU A 81 -31.53 -17.06 8.07
N PRO A 82 -30.55 -17.05 9.00
CA PRO A 82 -30.85 -16.77 10.41
C PRO A 82 -31.45 -15.37 10.60
N LEU A 83 -31.06 -14.39 9.78
CA LEU A 83 -31.67 -13.06 9.78
C LEU A 83 -33.15 -13.09 9.37
N THR A 84 -33.50 -13.87 8.35
CA THR A 84 -34.88 -14.05 7.91
C THR A 84 -35.73 -14.71 8.99
N GLN A 85 -35.22 -15.79 9.62
CA GLN A 85 -35.90 -16.47 10.72
C GLN A 85 -36.11 -15.53 11.92
N TYR A 86 -35.09 -14.74 12.27
CA TYR A 86 -35.17 -13.75 13.34
C TYR A 86 -36.23 -12.68 13.04
N ALA A 87 -36.25 -12.15 11.82
CA ALA A 87 -37.23 -11.14 11.41
C ALA A 87 -38.67 -11.64 11.48
N HIS A 88 -38.94 -12.87 11.03
CA HIS A 88 -40.27 -13.47 11.13
C HIS A 88 -40.71 -13.71 12.56
N LEU A 89 -39.83 -14.22 13.42
CA LEU A 89 -40.13 -14.39 14.86
C LEU A 89 -40.43 -13.05 15.53
N LYS A 90 -39.68 -12.00 15.20
CA LYS A 90 -39.90 -10.64 15.71
C LYS A 90 -41.18 -9.99 15.21
N ALA A 91 -41.66 -10.37 14.02
CA ALA A 91 -42.92 -9.92 13.47
C ALA A 91 -44.15 -10.66 14.05
N ASN A 92 -43.95 -11.81 14.68
CA ASN A 92 -45.02 -12.59 15.30
C ASN A 92 -45.48 -11.93 16.61
N SER A 93 -46.76 -11.54 16.69
CA SER A 93 -47.36 -10.92 17.87
C SER A 93 -47.38 -11.84 19.11
N ALA A 94 -47.33 -13.17 18.91
CA ALA A 94 -47.30 -14.16 19.99
C ALA A 94 -45.92 -14.37 20.62
N LEU A 95 -44.87 -13.72 20.08
CA LEU A 95 -43.49 -13.88 20.57
C LEU A 95 -43.38 -13.65 22.08
N HIS A 96 -44.12 -12.68 22.62
CA HIS A 96 -44.06 -12.35 24.05
C HIS A 96 -44.74 -13.40 24.95
N GLU A 97 -45.61 -14.23 24.40
CA GLU A 97 -46.43 -15.19 25.12
C GLU A 97 -45.78 -16.59 25.15
N ASN A 98 -44.89 -16.91 24.20
CA ASN A 98 -44.25 -18.22 24.07
C ASN A 98 -42.77 -18.19 24.47
N LEU A 99 -42.41 -18.86 25.57
CA LEU A 99 -41.02 -18.96 26.05
C LEU A 99 -40.07 -19.55 24.99
N ASN A 100 -40.50 -20.58 24.26
CA ASN A 100 -39.66 -21.23 23.26
C ASN A 100 -39.33 -20.29 22.10
N GLU A 101 -40.29 -19.46 21.66
CA GLU A 101 -40.07 -18.46 20.62
C GLU A 101 -39.12 -17.35 21.10
N ARG A 102 -39.22 -16.94 22.37
CA ARG A 102 -38.31 -15.95 22.97
C ARG A 102 -36.87 -16.48 23.04
N VAL A 103 -36.70 -17.73 23.48
CA VAL A 103 -35.39 -18.38 23.52
C VAL A 103 -34.83 -18.51 22.11
N ARG A 104 -35.65 -18.96 21.14
CA ARG A 104 -35.22 -19.07 19.75
C ARG A 104 -34.80 -17.73 19.13
N ALA A 105 -35.52 -16.66 19.43
CA ALA A 105 -35.14 -15.31 18.99
C ALA A 105 -33.80 -14.86 19.58
N LEU A 106 -33.52 -15.20 20.85
CA LEU A 106 -32.22 -14.93 21.48
C LEU A 106 -31.09 -15.78 20.86
N GLU A 107 -31.33 -17.06 20.58
CA GLU A 107 -30.37 -17.93 19.89
C GLU A 107 -29.98 -17.38 18.52
N LEU A 108 -30.98 -16.99 17.70
CA LEU A 108 -30.74 -16.41 16.38
C LEU A 108 -30.00 -15.07 16.49
N LYS A 109 -30.39 -14.21 17.44
CA LYS A 109 -29.67 -12.95 17.67
C LYS A 109 -28.21 -13.20 18.04
N GLN A 110 -27.95 -14.20 18.89
CA GLN A 110 -26.59 -14.59 19.29
C GLN A 110 -25.79 -15.16 18.12
N GLU A 111 -26.38 -16.03 17.30
CA GLU A 111 -25.73 -16.60 16.11
C GLU A 111 -25.34 -15.50 15.11
N ILE A 112 -26.27 -14.59 14.83
CA ILE A 112 -26.04 -13.44 13.94
C ILE A 112 -24.91 -12.56 14.49
N ALA A 113 -24.95 -12.20 15.77
CA ALA A 113 -23.92 -11.38 16.40
C ALA A 113 -22.55 -12.08 16.37
N GLN A 114 -22.49 -13.39 16.60
CA GLN A 114 -21.26 -14.17 16.53
C GLN A 114 -20.68 -14.18 15.11
N ARG A 115 -21.51 -14.36 14.08
CA ARG A 115 -21.06 -14.32 12.68
C ARG A 115 -20.54 -12.93 12.28
N ILE A 116 -21.21 -11.86 12.71
CA ILE A 116 -20.75 -10.47 12.51
C ILE A 116 -19.40 -10.24 13.21
N ASN A 117 -19.26 -10.68 14.47
CA ASN A 117 -18.02 -10.53 15.22
C ASN A 117 -16.86 -11.31 14.58
N ASN A 118 -17.10 -12.56 14.16
CA ASN A 118 -16.10 -13.37 13.47
C ASN A 118 -15.67 -12.71 12.16
N ALA A 119 -16.62 -12.19 11.37
CA ALA A 119 -16.30 -11.45 10.15
C ALA A 119 -15.44 -10.21 10.45
N SER A 120 -15.74 -9.45 11.50
CA SER A 120 -14.95 -8.28 11.94
C SER A 120 -13.51 -8.66 12.32
N LEU A 121 -13.31 -9.79 12.98
CA LEU A 121 -11.98 -10.31 13.32
C LEU A 121 -11.19 -10.68 12.06
N VAL A 122 -11.83 -11.38 11.11
CA VAL A 122 -11.18 -11.75 9.84
C VAL A 122 -10.83 -10.51 9.02
N ILE A 123 -11.74 -9.52 8.91
CA ILE A 123 -11.45 -8.26 8.21
C ILE A 123 -10.25 -7.56 8.89
N SER A 124 -10.21 -7.52 10.22
CA SER A 124 -9.08 -6.93 10.94
C SER A 124 -7.77 -7.66 10.66
N ALA A 125 -7.78 -9.00 10.62
CA ALA A 125 -6.59 -9.78 10.29
C ALA A 125 -6.10 -9.52 8.86
N VAL A 126 -7.03 -9.41 7.89
CA VAL A 126 -6.69 -9.08 6.50
C VAL A 126 -6.13 -7.66 6.40
N SER A 127 -6.77 -6.66 7.00
CA SER A 127 -6.25 -5.29 7.01
C SER A 127 -4.87 -5.21 7.65
N SER A 128 -4.65 -5.86 8.80
CA SER A 128 -3.33 -5.88 9.45
C SER A 128 -2.24 -6.56 8.61
N GLU A 129 -2.60 -7.54 7.77
CA GLU A 129 -1.64 -8.14 6.83
C GLU A 129 -1.23 -7.13 5.73
N LEU A 130 -2.19 -6.35 5.22
CA LEU A 130 -1.95 -5.32 4.21
C LEU A 130 -1.13 -4.14 4.77
N ASP A 131 -1.51 -3.63 5.95
CA ASP A 131 -0.77 -2.60 6.71
C ASP A 131 0.67 -3.05 6.98
N CYS A 132 0.89 -4.32 7.36
CA CYS A 132 2.24 -4.84 7.53
C CYS A 132 3.07 -4.83 6.23
N GLU A 133 2.47 -5.20 5.08
CA GLU A 133 3.18 -5.17 3.79
C GLU A 133 3.38 -3.75 3.27
N GLU A 134 2.45 -2.83 3.55
CA GLU A 134 2.56 -1.39 3.30
C GLU A 134 3.74 -0.79 4.08
N GLU A 135 3.74 -0.94 5.40
CA GLU A 135 4.78 -0.46 6.31
C GLU A 135 6.15 -1.09 5.99
N ARG A 136 6.20 -2.40 5.66
CA ARG A 136 7.43 -3.04 5.19
C ARG A 136 7.96 -2.38 3.92
N THR A 137 7.08 -2.09 2.96
CA THR A 137 7.46 -1.46 1.69
C THR A 137 7.93 -0.02 1.91
N SER A 138 7.19 0.73 2.73
CA SER A 138 7.48 2.12 3.13
C SER A 138 8.83 2.24 3.85
N GLN A 139 9.14 1.35 4.79
CA GLN A 139 10.45 1.35 5.48
C GLN A 139 11.63 1.16 4.52
N VAL A 140 11.48 0.29 3.51
CA VAL A 140 12.53 0.11 2.50
C VAL A 140 12.66 1.35 1.63
N ALA A 141 11.54 1.98 1.26
CA ALA A 141 11.54 3.23 0.51
C ALA A 141 12.23 4.35 1.30
N ASN A 142 11.87 4.52 2.58
CA ASN A 142 12.46 5.50 3.48
C ASN A 142 13.96 5.27 3.69
N PHE A 143 14.39 4.01 3.78
CA PHE A 143 15.81 3.67 3.83
C PHE A 143 16.56 4.10 2.56
N LEU A 144 16.02 3.80 1.36
CA LEU A 144 16.61 4.24 0.10
C LEU A 144 16.63 5.76 -0.01
N LYS A 145 15.52 6.43 0.32
CA LYS A 145 15.41 7.88 0.30
C LYS A 145 16.41 8.56 1.22
N SER A 146 16.65 7.99 2.41
CA SER A 146 17.66 8.50 3.34
C SER A 146 19.07 8.44 2.74
N LYS A 147 19.39 7.37 2.01
CA LYS A 147 20.68 7.23 1.33
C LYS A 147 20.82 8.13 0.10
N GLU A 148 19.73 8.36 -0.62
CA GLU A 148 19.68 9.34 -1.70
C GLU A 148 19.91 10.75 -1.16
N SER A 149 19.19 11.12 -0.11
CA SER A 149 19.28 12.42 0.55
C SER A 149 20.66 12.71 1.17
N ASP A 150 21.32 11.72 1.79
CA ASP A 150 22.70 11.88 2.28
C ASP A 150 23.68 12.19 1.13
N LEU A 151 23.53 11.53 -0.02
CA LEU A 151 24.37 11.80 -1.18
C LEU A 151 24.10 13.20 -1.76
N GLU A 152 22.83 13.56 -1.95
CA GLU A 152 22.42 14.89 -2.42
C GLU A 152 22.95 16.00 -1.51
N SER A 153 22.86 15.83 -0.19
CA SER A 153 23.39 16.79 0.79
C SER A 153 24.91 16.97 0.66
N ARG A 154 25.66 15.88 0.51
CA ARG A 154 27.13 15.93 0.31
C ARG A 154 27.51 16.59 -1.01
N LEU A 155 26.80 16.28 -2.09
CA LEU A 155 27.03 16.88 -3.41
C LEU A 155 26.70 18.39 -3.39
N THR A 156 25.61 18.78 -2.73
CA THR A 156 25.22 20.19 -2.53
C THR A 156 26.28 20.94 -1.74
N MET A 157 26.76 20.40 -0.62
CA MET A 157 27.86 21.00 0.13
C MET A 157 29.13 21.15 -0.71
N GLY A 158 29.47 20.13 -1.51
CA GLY A 158 30.61 20.19 -2.43
C GLY A 158 30.47 21.30 -3.48
N ALA A 159 29.28 21.44 -4.08
CA ALA A 159 29.00 22.49 -5.05
C ALA A 159 29.13 23.88 -4.42
N ILE A 160 28.58 24.10 -3.21
CA ILE A 160 28.70 25.36 -2.47
C ILE A 160 30.18 25.71 -2.23
N VAL A 161 31.01 24.74 -1.80
CA VAL A 161 32.43 24.96 -1.55
C VAL A 161 33.19 25.30 -2.82
N ILE A 162 32.92 24.60 -3.94
CA ILE A 162 33.53 24.85 -5.24
C ILE A 162 33.16 26.24 -5.75
N GLY A 163 31.88 26.60 -5.70
CA GLY A 163 31.38 27.91 -6.13
C GLY A 163 31.96 29.07 -5.33
N ALA A 164 31.95 28.95 -4.01
CA ALA A 164 32.54 29.95 -3.13
C ALA A 164 34.04 30.14 -3.41
N SER A 165 34.78 29.04 -3.57
CA SER A 165 36.22 29.07 -3.88
C SER A 165 36.50 29.69 -5.25
N GLY A 166 35.69 29.34 -6.26
CA GLY A 166 35.76 29.91 -7.60
C GLY A 166 35.53 31.41 -7.62
N ALA A 167 34.46 31.88 -6.98
CA ALA A 167 34.11 33.29 -6.91
C ALA A 167 35.19 34.14 -6.21
N ILE A 168 35.80 33.62 -5.14
CA ILE A 168 36.91 34.30 -4.44
C ILE A 168 38.15 34.38 -5.35
N ALA A 169 38.46 33.30 -6.07
CA ALA A 169 39.63 33.25 -6.95
C ALA A 169 39.51 34.18 -8.17
N THR A 170 38.34 34.24 -8.81
CA THR A 170 38.09 35.08 -9.99
C THR A 170 37.87 36.56 -9.63
N GLY A 171 37.22 36.86 -8.50
CA GLY A 171 36.82 38.22 -8.13
C GLY A 171 37.83 39.04 -7.32
N GLY A 172 38.74 38.40 -6.58
CA GLY A 172 39.56 39.12 -5.56
C GLY A 172 41.07 39.01 -5.67
N THR A 173 41.62 37.99 -6.35
CA THR A 173 43.06 37.66 -6.20
C THR A 173 43.84 37.50 -7.50
N ILE A 174 43.19 37.22 -8.63
CA ILE A 174 43.86 36.94 -9.91
C ILE A 174 43.63 38.10 -10.89
N LYS A 175 44.68 38.89 -11.16
CA LYS A 175 44.64 40.02 -12.11
C LYS A 175 44.77 39.60 -13.58
N ASN A 176 45.08 38.33 -13.85
CA ASN A 176 45.25 37.81 -15.20
C ASN A 176 43.91 37.27 -15.72
N GLU A 177 43.35 37.92 -16.75
CA GLU A 177 42.06 37.56 -17.34
C GLU A 177 42.02 36.13 -17.90
N ALA A 178 43.10 35.64 -18.51
CA ALA A 178 43.14 34.27 -19.05
C ALA A 178 43.08 33.22 -17.93
N VAL A 179 43.75 33.48 -16.80
CA VAL A 179 43.75 32.59 -15.63
C VAL A 179 42.39 32.67 -14.90
N SER A 180 41.83 33.88 -14.75
CA SER A 180 40.51 34.09 -14.14
C SER A 180 39.40 33.41 -14.96
N ASN A 181 39.39 33.58 -16.28
CA ASN A 181 38.45 32.91 -17.18
C ASN A 181 38.58 31.39 -17.13
N THR A 182 39.81 30.85 -17.09
CA THR A 182 40.05 29.41 -17.00
C THR A 182 39.49 28.83 -15.70
N ILE A 183 39.70 29.52 -14.56
CA ILE A 183 39.18 29.10 -13.25
C ILE A 183 37.66 29.16 -13.23
N GLY A 184 37.06 30.25 -13.70
CA GLY A 184 35.60 30.40 -13.75
C GLY A 184 34.91 29.33 -14.60
N ILE A 185 35.47 29.03 -15.78
CA ILE A 185 34.95 27.94 -16.64
C ILE A 185 35.08 26.59 -15.94
N THR A 186 36.23 26.31 -15.31
CA THR A 186 36.48 25.03 -14.65
C THR A 186 35.55 24.82 -13.46
N THR A 187 35.34 25.85 -12.63
CA THR A 187 34.43 25.77 -11.48
C THR A 187 32.98 25.62 -11.93
N GLY A 188 32.55 26.35 -12.98
CA GLY A 188 31.20 26.21 -13.53
C GLY A 188 30.92 24.81 -14.10
N ILE A 189 31.90 24.20 -14.79
CA ILE A 189 31.78 22.81 -15.27
C ILE A 189 31.68 21.83 -14.10
N ALA A 190 32.48 22.02 -13.05
CA ALA A 190 32.46 21.16 -11.86
C ALA A 190 31.11 21.24 -11.13
N GLU A 191 30.56 22.44 -10.94
CA GLU A 191 29.22 22.63 -10.34
C GLU A 191 28.12 21.99 -11.19
N ALA A 192 28.14 22.20 -12.51
CA ALA A 192 27.17 21.58 -13.42
C ALA A 192 27.23 20.05 -13.34
N THR A 193 28.42 19.48 -13.23
CA THR A 193 28.61 18.03 -13.08
C THR A 193 28.01 17.52 -11.77
N LEU A 194 28.23 18.22 -10.65
CA LEU A 194 27.61 17.85 -9.36
C LEU A 194 26.09 17.97 -9.42
N GLY A 195 25.55 19.00 -10.09
CA GLY A 195 24.12 19.16 -10.36
C GLY A 195 23.54 17.97 -11.12
N ILE A 196 24.21 17.55 -12.19
CA ILE A 196 23.83 16.38 -12.99
C ILE A 196 23.86 15.10 -12.13
N LEU A 197 24.89 14.90 -11.31
CA LEU A 197 24.99 13.72 -10.43
C LEU A 197 23.84 13.66 -9.42
N MET A 198 23.35 14.80 -8.92
CA MET A 198 22.18 14.84 -8.05
C MET A 198 20.91 14.42 -8.79
N LEU A 199 20.72 14.84 -10.04
CA LEU A 199 19.55 14.46 -10.85
C LEU A 199 19.49 12.96 -11.19
N PHE A 200 20.65 12.31 -11.37
CA PHE A 200 20.73 10.88 -11.70
C PHE A 200 20.89 9.97 -10.47
N ASN A 201 20.68 10.50 -9.26
CA ASN A 201 20.73 9.74 -8.01
C ASN A 201 19.46 8.90 -7.80
N ASN A 202 19.34 7.80 -8.56
CA ASN A 202 18.24 6.85 -8.42
C ASN A 202 18.77 5.54 -7.83
N ARG A 203 18.66 5.38 -6.51
CA ARG A 203 19.11 4.15 -5.83
C ARG A 203 18.04 3.07 -5.96
N LYS A 204 18.52 1.85 -6.22
CA LYS A 204 17.66 0.67 -6.36
C LYS A 204 18.05 -0.43 -5.39
N THR A 205 17.06 -1.18 -4.92
CA THR A 205 17.25 -2.38 -4.11
C THR A 205 16.47 -3.56 -4.66
N ASN A 206 16.91 -4.78 -4.37
CA ASN A 206 16.10 -5.96 -4.63
C ASN A 206 15.01 -6.05 -3.56
N PHE A 207 13.76 -6.16 -3.97
CA PHE A 207 12.61 -6.32 -3.10
C PHE A 207 11.67 -7.38 -3.68
N TYR A 208 11.39 -8.42 -2.90
CA TYR A 208 10.59 -9.57 -3.31
C TYR A 208 9.32 -9.70 -2.45
N HIS A 209 8.29 -10.27 -3.06
CA HIS A 209 6.97 -10.45 -2.46
C HIS A 209 6.31 -11.73 -3.02
N GLU A 210 6.61 -12.88 -2.42
CA GLU A 210 6.01 -14.15 -2.89
C GLU A 210 4.49 -14.19 -2.68
N ARG A 211 4.04 -13.65 -1.56
CA ARG A 211 2.62 -13.44 -1.27
C ARG A 211 2.25 -12.01 -1.63
N ASN A 212 1.42 -11.87 -2.67
CA ASN A 212 1.17 -10.59 -3.31
C ASN A 212 -0.34 -10.33 -3.44
N ALA A 213 -0.94 -9.74 -2.42
CA ALA A 213 -2.36 -9.41 -2.44
C ALA A 213 -2.75 -8.45 -3.58
N LEU A 214 -1.83 -7.55 -3.98
CA LEU A 214 -2.05 -6.63 -5.11
C LEU A 214 -2.21 -7.39 -6.43
N LYS A 215 -1.55 -8.54 -6.58
CA LYS A 215 -1.68 -9.40 -7.76
C LYS A 215 -3.12 -9.90 -7.91
N ASP A 216 -3.72 -10.40 -6.84
CA ASP A 216 -5.10 -10.90 -6.90
C ASP A 216 -6.08 -9.78 -7.24
N ILE A 217 -5.89 -8.58 -6.66
CA ILE A 217 -6.68 -7.39 -7.02
C ILE A 217 -6.56 -7.09 -8.52
N TRP A 218 -5.35 -7.11 -9.08
CA TRP A 218 -5.12 -6.84 -10.49
C TRP A 218 -5.68 -7.92 -11.43
N GLU A 219 -5.30 -9.18 -11.22
CA GLU A 219 -5.63 -10.29 -12.12
C GLU A 219 -7.09 -10.74 -12.01
N GLY A 220 -7.72 -10.56 -10.85
CA GLY A 220 -9.10 -11.00 -10.61
C GLY A 220 -9.29 -12.51 -10.79
N PRO A 221 -8.51 -13.37 -10.10
CA PRO A 221 -8.67 -14.82 -10.22
C PRO A 221 -10.05 -15.27 -9.72
N ALA A 222 -10.50 -16.44 -10.18
CA ALA A 222 -11.79 -17.00 -9.74
C ALA A 222 -11.86 -17.22 -8.21
N VAL A 223 -10.72 -17.58 -7.61
CA VAL A 223 -10.53 -17.66 -6.15
C VAL A 223 -9.22 -16.95 -5.80
N SER A 224 -9.21 -16.24 -4.68
CA SER A 224 -8.01 -15.57 -4.17
C SER A 224 -7.29 -16.44 -3.14
N GLN A 225 -5.97 -16.47 -3.21
CA GLN A 225 -5.15 -17.10 -2.16
C GLN A 225 -4.79 -16.12 -1.04
N ASN A 226 -4.97 -14.82 -1.30
CA ASN A 226 -4.63 -13.72 -0.38
C ASN A 226 -5.83 -13.19 0.41
N PHE A 227 -7.06 -13.40 -0.09
CA PHE A 227 -8.30 -12.93 0.53
C PHE A 227 -9.25 -14.11 0.81
N PRO A 228 -9.91 -14.12 1.99
CA PRO A 228 -10.92 -15.13 2.30
C PRO A 228 -12.18 -14.96 1.43
N PRO A 229 -13.03 -16.01 1.29
CA PRO A 229 -14.15 -16.02 0.34
C PRO A 229 -15.09 -14.81 0.43
N PHE A 230 -15.47 -14.39 1.64
CA PHE A 230 -16.41 -13.29 1.82
C PHE A 230 -15.80 -11.90 1.54
N VAL A 231 -14.50 -11.73 1.79
CA VAL A 231 -13.77 -10.51 1.42
C VAL A 231 -13.59 -10.48 -0.09
N TRP A 232 -13.25 -11.62 -0.70
CA TRP A 232 -13.13 -11.73 -2.15
C TRP A 232 -14.46 -11.48 -2.87
N TYR A 233 -15.57 -11.99 -2.32
CA TYR A 233 -16.92 -11.65 -2.76
C TYR A 233 -17.18 -10.15 -2.70
N TYR A 234 -16.90 -9.51 -1.57
CA TYR A 234 -17.11 -8.07 -1.39
C TYR A 234 -16.30 -7.26 -2.42
N LEU A 235 -15.03 -7.61 -2.63
CA LEU A 235 -14.16 -6.92 -3.58
C LEU A 235 -14.69 -7.01 -5.02
N ASN A 236 -15.29 -8.14 -5.40
CA ASN A 236 -15.77 -8.42 -6.76
C ASN A 236 -17.27 -8.20 -6.95
N THR A 237 -17.95 -7.56 -6.00
CA THR A 237 -19.38 -7.27 -6.09
C THR A 237 -19.60 -5.76 -6.18
N GLY A 238 -20.47 -5.32 -7.10
CA GLY A 238 -20.86 -3.92 -7.20
C GLY A 238 -21.73 -3.47 -6.04
N ASP A 239 -21.84 -2.15 -5.85
CA ASP A 239 -22.57 -1.56 -4.71
C ASP A 239 -23.99 -2.14 -4.54
N GLY A 240 -24.27 -2.65 -3.33
CA GLY A 240 -25.55 -3.27 -2.99
C GLY A 240 -25.81 -4.64 -3.64
N GLY A 241 -24.79 -5.32 -4.18
CA GLY A 241 -24.95 -6.63 -4.82
C GLY A 241 -25.25 -6.58 -6.32
N ASP A 242 -25.18 -5.39 -6.93
CA ASP A 242 -25.55 -5.14 -8.32
C ASP A 242 -24.37 -5.40 -9.28
N SER A 243 -24.53 -6.34 -10.21
CA SER A 243 -23.50 -6.69 -11.20
C SER A 243 -23.29 -5.66 -12.30
N THR A 244 -24.19 -4.68 -12.45
CA THR A 244 -24.05 -3.59 -13.43
C THR A 244 -23.24 -2.42 -12.90
N ARG A 245 -22.97 -2.40 -11.59
CA ARG A 245 -22.18 -1.36 -10.94
C ARG A 245 -20.72 -1.77 -10.83
N THR A 246 -19.85 -0.77 -10.87
CA THR A 246 -18.42 -0.96 -10.68
C THR A 246 -18.13 -1.62 -9.33
N THR A 247 -17.37 -2.70 -9.37
CA THR A 247 -16.93 -3.45 -8.20
C THR A 247 -15.91 -2.64 -7.39
N VAL A 248 -15.72 -2.98 -6.11
CA VAL A 248 -14.69 -2.35 -5.28
C VAL A 248 -13.29 -2.57 -5.86
N ARG A 249 -13.02 -3.77 -6.40
CA ARG A 249 -11.77 -4.11 -7.08
C ARG A 249 -11.51 -3.20 -8.29
N GLU A 250 -12.52 -2.98 -9.12
CA GLU A 250 -12.41 -2.08 -10.27
C GLU A 250 -12.20 -0.62 -9.85
N GLN A 251 -12.82 -0.17 -8.75
CA GLN A 251 -12.58 1.16 -8.20
C GLN A 251 -11.14 1.33 -7.71
N ILE A 252 -10.58 0.31 -7.04
CA ILE A 252 -9.17 0.29 -6.63
C ILE A 252 -8.25 0.38 -7.86
N ILE A 253 -8.50 -0.44 -8.89
CA ILE A 253 -7.69 -0.44 -10.11
C ILE A 253 -7.79 0.91 -10.84
N ALA A 254 -8.98 1.50 -10.91
CA ALA A 254 -9.16 2.82 -11.49
C ALA A 254 -8.34 3.86 -10.73
N LYS A 255 -8.39 3.84 -9.40
CA LYS A 255 -7.59 4.71 -8.53
C LYS A 255 -6.08 4.58 -8.81
N TRP A 256 -5.58 3.35 -8.98
CA TRP A 256 -4.16 3.13 -9.33
C TRP A 256 -3.75 3.74 -10.66
N LYS A 257 -4.65 3.69 -11.65
CA LYS A 257 -4.42 4.31 -12.97
C LYS A 257 -4.48 5.83 -12.84
N ASP A 258 -5.49 6.36 -12.16
CA ASP A 258 -5.71 7.81 -12.02
C ASP A 258 -4.57 8.51 -11.27
N PHE A 259 -3.92 7.83 -10.32
CA PHE A 259 -2.73 8.34 -9.63
C PHE A 259 -1.42 8.12 -10.38
N GLY A 260 -1.44 7.61 -11.61
CA GLY A 260 -0.24 7.34 -12.39
C GLY A 260 0.66 6.24 -11.81
N GLN A 261 0.15 5.46 -10.84
CA GLN A 261 0.95 4.45 -10.15
C GLN A 261 1.38 3.33 -11.11
N LEU A 262 0.60 3.09 -12.17
CA LEU A 262 0.88 2.11 -13.22
C LEU A 262 1.50 2.73 -14.48
N GLY A 263 1.95 3.99 -14.44
CA GLY A 263 2.41 4.77 -15.59
C GLY A 263 1.55 6.03 -15.79
N GLU A 264 2.14 7.09 -16.34
CA GLU A 264 1.51 8.42 -16.44
C GLU A 264 0.37 8.48 -17.49
N GLU A 265 0.65 8.04 -18.71
CA GLU A 265 -0.33 8.09 -19.82
C GLU A 265 -0.92 6.70 -20.12
N GLU A 266 -0.09 5.67 -20.10
CA GLU A 266 -0.47 4.30 -20.39
C GLU A 266 0.06 3.36 -19.30
N VAL A 267 -0.58 2.19 -19.18
CA VAL A 267 -0.14 1.15 -18.26
C VAL A 267 1.21 0.60 -18.70
N ASP A 268 2.23 0.85 -17.89
CA ASP A 268 3.59 0.35 -18.09
C ASP A 268 3.67 -1.14 -17.70
N SER A 269 3.96 -1.98 -18.69
CA SER A 269 4.13 -3.42 -18.50
C SER A 269 5.28 -3.79 -17.55
N GLU A 270 6.32 -2.96 -17.45
CA GLU A 270 7.42 -3.18 -16.50
C GLU A 270 6.95 -2.96 -15.07
N LEU A 271 6.16 -1.91 -14.81
CA LEU A 271 5.57 -1.64 -13.50
C LEU A 271 4.55 -2.72 -13.11
N VAL A 272 3.71 -3.17 -14.07
CA VAL A 272 2.79 -4.29 -13.86
C VAL A 272 3.54 -5.55 -13.44
N ASN A 273 4.61 -5.92 -14.15
CA ASN A 273 5.42 -7.09 -13.81
C ASN A 273 6.14 -6.92 -12.46
N LEU A 274 6.62 -5.72 -12.17
CA LEU A 274 7.32 -5.41 -10.92
C LEU A 274 6.36 -5.54 -9.73
N TYR A 275 5.17 -4.92 -9.80
CA TYR A 275 4.22 -4.85 -8.70
C TYR A 275 3.36 -6.10 -8.54
N PHE A 276 2.95 -6.74 -9.62
CA PHE A 276 2.04 -7.89 -9.56
C PHE A 276 2.76 -9.24 -9.77
N GLY A 277 4.05 -9.21 -10.11
CA GLY A 277 4.91 -10.39 -10.18
C GLY A 277 5.43 -10.83 -8.81
N LYS A 278 6.66 -11.37 -8.79
CA LYS A 278 7.36 -11.84 -7.58
C LYS A 278 8.27 -10.78 -6.93
N GLY A 279 8.37 -9.61 -7.55
CA GLY A 279 9.31 -8.54 -7.19
C GLY A 279 10.52 -8.46 -8.11
N GLY A 280 11.48 -7.62 -7.74
CA GLY A 280 12.61 -7.25 -8.60
C GLY A 280 13.43 -6.10 -8.04
N LYS A 281 14.05 -5.31 -8.93
CA LYS A 281 14.79 -4.10 -8.54
C LYS A 281 13.84 -2.90 -8.47
N TYR A 282 13.66 -2.38 -7.27
CA TYR A 282 12.82 -1.23 -7.00
C TYR A 282 13.64 0.03 -6.72
N ALA A 283 13.23 1.15 -7.30
CA ALA A 283 13.58 2.50 -6.87
C ALA A 283 12.68 2.97 -5.71
N THR A 284 13.08 4.06 -5.05
CA THR A 284 12.32 4.69 -3.95
C THR A 284 10.85 4.96 -4.34
N GLU A 285 10.61 5.61 -5.48
CA GLU A 285 9.26 5.96 -5.94
C GLU A 285 8.39 4.73 -6.20
N GLN A 286 8.98 3.67 -6.75
CA GLN A 286 8.27 2.41 -7.02
C GLN A 286 7.86 1.69 -5.74
N LEU A 287 8.64 1.80 -4.67
CA LEU A 287 8.27 1.28 -3.35
C LEU A 287 7.17 2.12 -2.72
N ASN A 288 7.27 3.46 -2.79
CA ASN A 288 6.21 4.34 -2.31
C ASN A 288 4.88 4.05 -3.02
N ASN A 289 4.89 3.96 -4.36
CA ASN A 289 3.70 3.62 -5.13
C ASN A 289 3.11 2.26 -4.70
N ARG A 290 3.96 1.24 -4.48
CA ARG A 290 3.49 -0.05 -3.99
C ARG A 290 2.88 0.05 -2.58
N ALA A 291 3.48 0.81 -1.67
CA ALA A 291 2.95 1.04 -0.33
C ALA A 291 1.57 1.72 -0.40
N ASP A 292 1.46 2.80 -1.19
CA ASP A 292 0.19 3.49 -1.43
C ASP A 292 -0.86 2.56 -2.03
N MET A 293 -0.49 1.64 -2.94
CA MET A 293 -1.42 0.66 -3.49
C MET A 293 -1.96 -0.30 -2.42
N TYR A 294 -1.13 -0.69 -1.45
CA TYR A 294 -1.57 -1.50 -0.31
C TYR A 294 -2.52 -0.74 0.62
N ASP A 295 -2.17 0.50 1.01
CA ASP A 295 -3.04 1.38 1.81
C ASP A 295 -4.42 1.55 1.17
N GLN A 296 -4.46 1.71 -0.16
CA GLN A 296 -5.73 1.82 -0.89
C GLN A 296 -6.60 0.56 -0.81
N VAL A 297 -6.01 -0.64 -0.87
CA VAL A 297 -6.74 -1.90 -0.69
C VAL A 297 -7.19 -2.04 0.75
N GLU A 298 -6.32 -1.75 1.71
CA GLU A 298 -6.60 -1.83 3.13
C GLU A 298 -7.76 -0.91 3.53
N SER A 299 -7.74 0.34 3.05
CA SER A 299 -8.81 1.33 3.25
C SER A 299 -10.17 0.78 2.80
N GLN A 300 -10.24 0.16 1.62
CA GLN A 300 -11.48 -0.43 1.10
C GLN A 300 -11.96 -1.63 1.91
N ILE A 301 -11.05 -2.45 2.44
CA ILE A 301 -11.38 -3.58 3.30
C ILE A 301 -11.84 -3.08 4.68
N ASN A 302 -11.25 -2.03 5.21
CA ASN A 302 -11.70 -1.39 6.46
C ASN A 302 -13.13 -0.82 6.33
N LEU A 303 -13.56 -0.37 5.14
CA LEU A 303 -14.95 0.03 4.91
C LEU A 303 -15.97 -1.11 5.11
N MET A 304 -15.56 -2.38 4.95
CA MET A 304 -16.43 -3.53 5.27
C MET A 304 -16.86 -3.52 6.74
N LYS A 305 -16.01 -3.05 7.66
CA LYS A 305 -16.36 -2.93 9.09
C LYS A 305 -17.48 -1.91 9.29
N GLN A 306 -17.50 -0.83 8.51
CA GLN A 306 -18.61 0.12 8.54
C GLN A 306 -19.90 -0.54 8.02
N GLY A 307 -19.80 -1.39 6.99
CA GLY A 307 -20.91 -2.21 6.51
C GLY A 307 -21.45 -3.18 7.58
N LEU A 308 -20.57 -3.85 8.33
CA LEU A 308 -20.97 -4.70 9.47
C LEU A 308 -21.66 -3.89 10.57
N MET A 309 -21.15 -2.69 10.87
CA MET A 309 -21.77 -1.79 11.85
C MET A 309 -23.17 -1.36 11.40
N ALA A 310 -23.32 -0.95 10.14
CA ALA A 310 -24.61 -0.57 9.56
C ALA A 310 -25.62 -1.72 9.63
N LEU A 311 -25.20 -2.92 9.22
CA LEU A 311 -26.01 -4.14 9.30
C LEU A 311 -26.45 -4.43 10.74
N SER A 312 -25.54 -4.38 11.71
CA SER A 312 -25.87 -4.60 13.13
C SER A 312 -26.91 -3.60 13.63
N MET A 313 -26.75 -2.30 13.31
CA MET A 313 -27.70 -1.25 13.70
C MET A 313 -29.07 -1.43 13.06
N GLU A 314 -29.15 -1.93 11.83
CA GLU A 314 -30.42 -2.21 11.16
C GLU A 314 -31.10 -3.45 11.76
N ILE A 315 -30.32 -4.50 12.10
CA ILE A 315 -30.84 -5.71 12.77
C ILE A 315 -31.44 -5.38 14.14
N ASP A 316 -30.82 -4.49 14.91
CA ASP A 316 -31.34 -4.07 16.22
C ASP A 316 -32.68 -3.32 16.12
N LYS A 317 -33.04 -2.79 14.94
CA LYS A 317 -34.31 -2.10 14.68
C LYS A 317 -35.42 -3.04 14.21
N ILE A 318 -35.13 -4.32 13.94
CA ILE A 318 -36.12 -5.32 13.51
C ILE A 318 -37.15 -5.60 14.61
#